data_AF-A0A7I7QIJ7-F1
#
_entry.id   AF-A0A7I7QIJ7-F1
#
_cell.length_a   1.000
_cell.length_b   1.000
_cell.length_c   1.000
_cell.angle_alpha   90.00
_cell.angle_beta   90.00
_cell.angle_gamma   90.00
#
_symmetry.space_group_name_H-M   'P 1'
#
loop_
_entity.id
_entity.type
_entity.pdbx_description
1 polymer ?
#
loop_
_entity_poly.entity_id
_entity_poly.type
_entity_poly.pdbx_seq_one_letter_code
_entity_poly.pdbx_strand_id
1 'polypeptide(L)'
;MEWLRDRGFDVPAPIVVADGMAVNRALIEAIGEKVDLVLTSGGTGISPTDGTADATAAIVDYQIRADAIRRSGLPHVPTSVLSRGVCGVRDGILVVNLPGSTGGVKDGLGVLDEVLDHALDQLAGGDHSR
;
A
#
# COMPACT_ATOMS: atom_id res chain seq x y z
N MET A 1 -4.07 -11.37 1.75
CA MET A 1 -3.22 -12.54 2.05
C MET A 1 -3.26 -13.54 0.90
N GLU A 2 -4.40 -14.15 0.61
CA GLU A 2 -4.57 -15.10 -0.50
C GLU A 2 -4.11 -14.52 -1.85
N TRP A 3 -4.58 -13.31 -2.20
CA TRP A 3 -4.16 -12.58 -3.41
C TRP A 3 -2.63 -12.47 -3.59
N LEU A 4 -1.86 -12.26 -2.52
CA LEU A 4 -0.39 -12.22 -2.60
C LEU A 4 0.19 -13.63 -2.76
N ARG A 5 -0.32 -14.61 -1.99
CA ARG A 5 0.16 -15.99 -2.04
C ARG A 5 -0.08 -16.65 -3.39
N ASP A 6 -1.22 -16.38 -4.01
CA ASP A 6 -1.56 -16.88 -5.35
C ASP A 6 -0.62 -16.35 -6.43
N ARG A 7 0.09 -15.26 -6.14
CA ARG A 7 1.10 -14.64 -7.00
C ARG A 7 2.53 -15.06 -6.64
N GLY A 8 2.70 -16.02 -5.72
CA GLY A 8 4.00 -16.56 -5.34
C GLY A 8 4.78 -15.75 -4.32
N PHE A 9 4.19 -14.72 -3.70
CA PHE A 9 4.83 -14.01 -2.60
C PHE A 9 4.89 -14.91 -1.35
N ASP A 10 6.02 -14.84 -0.63
CA ASP A 10 6.08 -15.32 0.75
C ASP A 10 5.41 -14.29 1.65
N VAL A 11 4.30 -14.67 2.29
CA VAL A 11 3.46 -13.75 3.05
C VAL A 11 3.32 -14.22 4.49
N PRO A 12 4.02 -13.58 5.45
CA PRO A 12 3.93 -13.92 6.86
C PRO A 12 2.54 -13.62 7.42
N ALA A 13 2.29 -13.91 8.70
CA ALA A 13 1.04 -13.49 9.34
C ALA A 13 0.90 -11.95 9.30
N PRO A 14 -0.31 -11.40 9.10
CA PRO A 14 -0.48 -9.96 9.07
C PRO A 14 -0.26 -9.37 10.46
N ILE A 15 0.43 -8.22 10.52
CA ILE A 15 0.60 -7.46 11.75
C ILE A 15 -0.62 -6.55 11.92
N VAL A 16 -1.34 -6.71 13.04
CA VAL A 16 -2.50 -5.87 13.37
C VAL A 16 -2.10 -4.87 14.45
N VAL A 17 -2.25 -3.59 14.15
CA VAL A 17 -1.91 -2.49 15.06
C VAL A 17 -3.06 -1.52 15.20
N ALA A 18 -3.09 -0.81 16.32
CA ALA A 18 -3.99 0.33 16.50
C ALA A 18 -3.51 1.54 15.67
N ASP A 19 -4.43 2.45 15.37
CA ASP A 19 -4.13 3.73 14.73
C ASP A 19 -3.08 4.55 15.50
N GLY A 20 -2.40 5.44 14.76
CA GLY A 20 -1.42 6.39 15.32
C GLY A 20 0.01 5.84 15.35
N MET A 21 0.70 5.99 16.49
CA MET A 21 2.14 5.69 16.58
C MET A 21 2.48 4.21 16.34
N ALA A 22 1.54 3.29 16.55
CA ALA A 22 1.78 1.88 16.31
C ALA A 22 1.91 1.55 14.81
N VAL A 23 1.19 2.27 13.93
CA VAL A 23 1.36 2.16 12.47
C VAL A 23 2.76 2.56 12.04
N ASN A 24 3.27 3.68 12.56
CA ASN A 24 4.62 4.16 12.25
C ASN A 24 5.69 3.12 12.63
N ARG A 25 5.58 2.53 13.84
CA ARG A 25 6.53 1.50 14.28
C ARG A 25 6.47 0.26 13.40
N ALA A 26 5.27 -0.23 13.07
CA ALA A 26 5.11 -1.41 12.23
C ALA A 26 5.64 -1.19 10.81
N LEU A 27 5.45 0.00 10.24
CA LEU A 27 6.00 0.36 8.93
C LEU A 27 7.54 0.37 8.94
N ILE A 28 8.15 0.99 9.94
CA ILE A 28 9.62 1.05 10.08
C ILE A 28 10.19 -0.36 10.28
N GLU A 29 9.55 -1.18 11.10
CA GLU A 29 9.95 -2.57 11.34
C GLU A 29 9.85 -3.41 10.05
N ALA A 30 8.72 -3.34 9.34
CA ALA A 30 8.53 -4.05 8.08
C ALA A 30 9.57 -3.65 7.01
N ILE A 31 9.91 -2.36 6.93
CA ILE A 31 10.98 -1.87 6.04
C ILE A 31 12.35 -2.40 6.47
N GLY A 32 12.61 -2.50 7.78
CA GLY A 32 13.84 -3.05 8.34
C GLY A 32 14.07 -4.52 7.99
N GLU A 33 13.00 -5.29 7.79
CA GLU A 33 13.04 -6.70 7.33
C GLU A 33 13.42 -6.85 5.84
N LYS A 34 13.55 -5.73 5.10
CA LYS A 34 13.94 -5.72 3.68
C LYS A 34 13.03 -6.56 2.78
N VAL A 35 11.73 -6.47 3.01
CA VAL A 35 10.69 -7.05 2.13
C VAL A 35 10.59 -6.29 0.80
N ASP A 36 10.02 -6.91 -0.23
CA ASP A 36 9.80 -6.24 -1.52
C ASP A 36 8.59 -5.29 -1.51
N LEU A 37 7.57 -5.63 -0.71
CA LEU A 37 6.27 -4.97 -0.69
C LEU A 37 5.70 -4.88 0.72
N VAL A 38 5.22 -3.68 1.08
CA VAL A 38 4.39 -3.43 2.26
C VAL A 38 3.01 -2.96 1.82
N LEU A 39 1.98 -3.72 2.18
CA LEU A 39 0.59 -3.31 2.02
C LEU A 39 0.01 -2.97 3.39
N THR A 40 -0.58 -1.77 3.51
CA THR A 40 -1.41 -1.41 4.67
C THR A 40 -2.88 -1.42 4.28
N SER A 41 -3.77 -1.62 5.25
CA SER A 41 -5.22 -1.50 5.05
C SER A 41 -5.83 -0.75 6.24
N GLY A 42 -6.57 0.32 5.96
CA GLY A 42 -7.19 1.16 6.99
C GLY A 42 -6.34 2.35 7.42
N GLY A 43 -6.96 3.26 8.19
CA GLY A 43 -6.30 4.49 8.65
C GLY A 43 -6.05 5.52 7.54
N THR A 44 -6.71 5.39 6.39
CA THR A 44 -6.54 6.28 5.23
C THR A 44 -7.69 7.28 5.06
N GLY A 45 -8.71 7.27 5.92
CA GLY A 45 -9.84 8.19 5.81
C GLY A 45 -9.52 9.61 6.30
N ILE A 46 -10.56 10.32 6.73
CA ILE A 46 -10.48 11.69 7.28
C ILE A 46 -10.86 11.77 8.77
N SER A 47 -10.96 10.62 9.46
CA SER A 47 -11.10 10.56 10.92
C SER A 47 -9.89 11.19 11.60
N PRO A 48 -10.05 11.80 12.79
CA PRO A 48 -8.91 12.27 13.59
C PRO A 48 -7.88 11.18 13.92
N THR A 49 -8.26 9.91 13.84
CA THR A 49 -7.36 8.76 14.10
C THR A 49 -6.73 8.20 12.82
N ASP A 50 -7.21 8.59 11.63
CA ASP A 50 -6.66 8.11 10.37
C ASP A 50 -5.25 8.70 10.17
N GLY A 51 -4.21 7.91 10.48
CA GLY A 51 -2.81 8.35 10.43
C GLY A 51 -1.92 7.59 9.44
N THR A 52 -2.45 6.56 8.77
CA THR A 52 -1.64 5.65 7.94
C THR A 52 -1.02 6.35 6.73
N ALA A 53 -1.78 7.24 6.09
CA ALA A 53 -1.30 8.01 4.95
C ALA A 53 -0.12 8.92 5.34
N ASP A 54 -0.25 9.64 6.45
CA ASP A 54 0.78 10.56 6.93
C ASP A 54 2.02 9.81 7.43
N ALA A 55 1.81 8.70 8.14
CA ALA A 55 2.89 7.80 8.57
C ALA A 55 3.68 7.25 7.38
N THR A 56 3.00 6.82 6.33
CA THR A 56 3.64 6.30 5.12
C THR A 56 4.38 7.41 4.37
N ALA A 57 3.75 8.57 4.18
CA ALA A 57 4.36 9.71 3.49
C ALA A 57 5.62 10.23 4.19
N ALA A 58 5.70 10.11 5.51
CA ALA A 58 6.85 10.56 6.30
C ALA A 58 8.10 9.67 6.19
N ILE A 59 7.95 8.42 5.74
CA ILE A 59 9.05 7.43 5.72
C ILE A 59 9.49 7.02 4.31
N VAL A 60 8.68 7.27 3.28
CA VAL A 60 9.06 6.96 1.90
C VAL A 60 10.05 8.00 1.35
N ASP A 61 11.00 7.55 0.54
CA ASP A 61 11.96 8.41 -0.14
C ASP A 61 11.26 9.28 -1.19
N TYR A 62 10.29 8.69 -1.88
CA TYR A 62 9.44 9.36 -2.86
C TYR A 62 8.07 8.70 -2.97
N GLN A 63 7.08 9.50 -3.37
CA GLN A 63 5.71 9.03 -3.56
C GLN A 63 5.41 8.73 -5.04
N ILE A 64 4.56 7.72 -5.25
CA ILE A 64 3.93 7.37 -6.52
C ILE A 64 2.46 7.80 -6.43
N ARG A 65 1.89 8.29 -7.54
CA ARG A 65 0.50 8.74 -7.57
C ARG A 65 -0.46 7.57 -7.30
N ALA A 66 -1.15 7.60 -6.17
CA ALA A 66 -2.15 6.59 -5.76
C ALA A 66 -3.57 6.87 -6.30
N ASP A 67 -3.72 7.72 -7.31
CA ASP A 67 -5.02 8.19 -7.82
C ASP A 67 -5.89 7.04 -8.37
N ALA A 68 -5.27 6.01 -8.97
CA ALA A 68 -5.97 4.86 -9.51
C ALA A 68 -6.69 4.04 -8.42
N ILE A 69 -6.02 3.76 -7.31
CA ILE A 69 -6.60 3.05 -6.15
C ILE A 69 -7.77 3.85 -5.56
N ARG A 70 -7.65 5.17 -5.49
CA ARG A 70 -8.75 6.04 -5.01
C ARG A 70 -9.96 6.00 -5.94
N ARG A 71 -9.71 5.99 -7.26
CA ARG A 71 -10.74 6.00 -8.30
C ARG A 71 -11.38 4.64 -8.54
N SER A 72 -10.73 3.52 -8.19
CA SER A 72 -11.27 2.17 -8.46
C SER A 72 -12.58 1.87 -7.73
N GLY A 73 -12.86 2.56 -6.63
CA GLY A 73 -14.17 2.48 -5.96
C GLY A 73 -15.31 3.18 -6.71
N LEU A 74 -15.03 4.02 -7.72
CA LEU A 74 -16.06 4.74 -8.47
C LEU A 74 -16.66 3.88 -9.60
N PRO A 75 -17.96 4.05 -9.93
CA PRO A 75 -18.93 4.96 -9.29
C PRO A 75 -19.63 4.36 -8.06
N HIS A 76 -19.33 3.10 -7.71
CA HIS A 76 -20.09 2.32 -6.73
C HIS A 76 -19.96 2.82 -5.29
N VAL A 77 -18.80 3.36 -4.93
CA VAL A 77 -18.48 3.91 -3.61
C VAL A 77 -17.98 5.36 -3.79
N PRO A 78 -18.88 6.35 -3.92
CA PRO A 78 -18.49 7.74 -4.13
C PRO A 78 -17.54 8.31 -3.07
N THR A 79 -17.62 7.80 -1.84
CA THR A 79 -16.76 8.21 -0.73
C THR A 79 -15.32 7.70 -0.84
N SER A 80 -14.99 6.81 -1.80
CA SER A 80 -13.63 6.33 -2.04
C SER A 80 -12.66 7.48 -2.32
N VAL A 81 -13.16 8.59 -2.89
CA VAL A 81 -12.39 9.81 -3.18
C VAL A 81 -11.81 10.48 -1.92
N LEU A 82 -12.38 10.21 -0.75
CA LEU A 82 -11.92 10.75 0.53
C LEU A 82 -10.72 10.01 1.10
N SER A 83 -10.39 8.82 0.59
CA SER A 83 -9.20 8.07 1.03
C SER A 83 -7.94 8.86 0.74
N ARG A 84 -7.18 9.24 1.76
CA ARG A 84 -5.88 9.93 1.67
C ARG A 84 -4.71 8.98 1.44
N GLY A 85 -4.95 7.67 1.28
CA GLY A 85 -3.90 6.67 1.13
C GLY A 85 -2.87 7.05 0.07
N VAL A 86 -1.59 6.81 0.37
CA VAL A 86 -0.46 7.09 -0.52
C VAL A 86 0.20 5.79 -0.98
N CYS A 87 0.99 5.92 -2.04
CA CYS A 87 1.90 4.89 -2.52
C CYS A 87 3.29 5.52 -2.59
N GLY A 88 4.35 4.78 -2.27
CA GLY A 88 5.70 5.30 -2.31
C GLY A 88 6.74 4.22 -2.18
N VAL A 89 8.01 4.62 -2.23
CA VAL A 89 9.15 3.70 -2.19
C VAL A 89 10.10 4.14 -1.11
N ARG A 90 10.64 3.18 -0.33
CA ARG A 90 11.70 3.40 0.64
C ARG A 90 12.79 2.35 0.47
N ASP A 91 14.02 2.76 0.16
CA ASP A 91 15.17 1.86 0.01
C ASP A 91 14.91 0.66 -0.94
N GLY A 92 14.14 0.89 -2.02
CA GLY A 92 13.74 -0.14 -2.99
C GLY A 92 12.47 -0.93 -2.63
N ILE A 93 11.87 -0.68 -1.46
CA ILE A 93 10.67 -1.34 -0.98
C ILE A 93 9.43 -0.55 -1.40
N LEU A 94 8.48 -1.21 -2.06
CA LEU A 94 7.20 -0.58 -2.43
C LEU A 94 6.26 -0.56 -1.22
N VAL A 95 5.68 0.59 -0.90
CA VAL A 95 4.68 0.75 0.17
C VAL A 95 3.39 1.27 -0.44
N VAL A 96 2.27 0.55 -0.24
CA VAL A 96 0.96 0.91 -0.76
C VAL A 96 -0.09 0.92 0.35
N ASN A 97 -0.81 2.02 0.49
CA ASN A 97 -1.96 2.09 1.40
C ASN A 97 -3.27 1.74 0.69
N LEU A 98 -3.96 0.73 1.21
CA LEU A 98 -5.29 0.34 0.77
C LEU A 98 -6.37 0.85 1.76
N PRO A 99 -7.62 1.04 1.30
CA PRO A 99 -8.74 1.31 2.19
C PRO A 99 -8.93 0.22 3.27
N GLY A 100 -9.62 0.56 4.35
CA GLY A 100 -9.91 -0.39 5.44
C GLY A 100 -11.12 -1.31 5.17
N SER A 101 -11.97 -0.99 4.19
CA SER A 101 -13.13 -1.81 3.86
C SER A 101 -12.74 -2.97 2.96
N THR A 102 -13.36 -4.15 3.14
CA THR A 102 -13.09 -5.33 2.30
C THR A 102 -13.30 -5.05 0.80
N GLY A 103 -14.31 -4.25 0.45
CA GLY A 103 -14.53 -3.80 -0.93
C GLY A 103 -13.39 -2.93 -1.44
N GLY A 104 -13.00 -1.89 -0.68
CA GLY A 104 -11.93 -1.00 -1.10
C GLY A 104 -10.55 -1.67 -1.18
N VAL A 105 -10.28 -2.68 -0.35
CA VAL A 105 -9.10 -3.53 -0.50
C VAL A 105 -9.15 -4.29 -1.83
N LYS A 106 -10.27 -4.93 -2.16
CA LYS A 106 -10.43 -5.66 -3.44
C LYS A 106 -10.27 -4.73 -4.64
N ASP A 107 -10.90 -3.56 -4.61
CA ASP A 107 -10.80 -2.58 -5.70
C ASP A 107 -9.38 -2.05 -5.85
N GLY A 108 -8.65 -1.86 -4.75
CA GLY A 108 -7.25 -1.44 -4.77
C GLY A 108 -6.30 -2.54 -5.25
N LEU A 109 -6.52 -3.79 -4.82
CA LEU A 109 -5.76 -4.94 -5.31
C LEU A 109 -5.98 -5.17 -6.81
N GLY A 110 -7.20 -4.94 -7.32
CA GLY A 110 -7.47 -5.01 -8.75
C GLY A 110 -6.70 -3.98 -9.58
N VAL A 111 -6.37 -2.82 -9.01
CA VAL A 111 -5.44 -1.86 -9.66
C VAL A 111 -4.01 -2.40 -9.64
N LEU A 112 -3.58 -2.98 -8.51
CA LEU A 112 -2.24 -3.57 -8.39
C LEU A 112 -2.06 -4.80 -9.27
N ASP A 113 -3.13 -5.49 -9.66
CA ASP A 113 -3.08 -6.61 -10.60
C ASP A 113 -2.39 -6.27 -11.92
N GLU A 114 -2.57 -5.05 -12.40
CA GLU A 114 -2.03 -4.61 -13.69
C GLU A 114 -0.58 -4.15 -13.64
N VAL A 115 -0.07 -3.76 -12.45
CA VAL A 115 1.18 -2.99 -12.35
C VAL A 115 2.20 -3.51 -11.34
N LEU A 116 1.80 -4.38 -10.40
CA LEU A 116 2.66 -4.74 -9.27
C LEU A 116 3.95 -5.43 -9.71
N ASP A 117 3.87 -6.45 -10.58
CA ASP A 117 5.06 -7.21 -10.98
C ASP A 117 6.08 -6.32 -11.69
N HIS A 118 5.61 -5.46 -12.60
CA HIS A 118 6.46 -4.49 -13.27
C HIS A 118 7.10 -3.49 -12.29
N ALA A 119 6.35 -3.00 -11.30
CA ALA A 119 6.87 -2.08 -10.31
C ALA A 119 7.98 -2.73 -9.46
N LEU A 120 7.79 -3.98 -9.03
CA LEU A 120 8.80 -4.72 -8.26
C LEU A 120 10.04 -5.06 -9.11
N ASP A 121 9.86 -5.47 -10.36
CA ASP A 121 10.97 -5.70 -11.29
C ASP A 121 11.82 -4.44 -11.46
N GLN A 122 11.20 -3.27 -11.65
CA GLN A 122 11.92 -2.00 -11.77
C GLN A 122 12.70 -1.66 -10.50
N LEU A 123 12.10 -1.87 -9.33
CA LEU A 123 12.74 -1.58 -8.04
C LEU A 123 13.90 -2.53 -7.74
N ALA A 124 13.84 -3.78 -8.22
CA ALA A 124 14.93 -4.74 -8.16
C ALA A 124 16.08 -4.43 -9.15
N GLY A 125 15.94 -3.38 -9.97
CA GLY A 125 16.93 -3.00 -10.99
C GLY A 125 16.78 -3.76 -12.31
N GLY A 126 15.62 -4.36 -12.56
CA GLY A 126 15.24 -4.91 -13.85
C GLY A 126 15.12 -3.80 -14.89
N ASP A 127 16.18 -3.61 -15.67
CA ASP A 127 16.18 -2.71 -16.83
C ASP A 127 15.38 -3.36 -17.96
N HIS A 128 14.42 -2.62 -18.54
CA HIS A 128 13.89 -2.98 -19.84
C HIS A 128 14.86 -2.45 -20.87
N SER A 129 15.55 -3.36 -21.56
CA SER A 129 16.24 -3.01 -22.79
C SER A 129 15.22 -2.39 -23.74
N ARG A 130 15.41 -1.10 -24.01
CA ARG A 130 14.60 -0.30 -24.94
C ARG A 130 14.69 -0.84 -26.37
#